data_AF-A0A534P6J9-F1
#
_entry.id   AF-A0A534P6J9-F1
#
_cell.length_a   1.000
_cell.length_b   1.000
_cell.length_c   1.000
_cell.angle_alpha   90.00
_cell.angle_beta   90.00
_cell.angle_gamma   90.00
#
_symmetry.space_group_name_H-M   'P 1'
#
loop_
_entity.id
_entity.type
_entity.pdbx_description
1 polymer ?
#
loop_
_entity_poly.entity_id
_entity_poly.type
_entity_poly.pdbx_seq_one_letter_code
_entity_poly.pdbx_strand_id
1 'polypeptide(L)'
;VVVPPQYAMDAHLRLNLSYRYGIPDLDISAERIRATLSFGGRPFRCLIPWGSVFGITCHGTGDGQVWPEDLPVEVVHTMSDRYTSQRREPAESASPSPRRAKASLAAVDGDVSGQPAEKEQPGSAEGAPRRHLRLVR
;
A
#
# COMPACT_ATOMS: atom_id res chain seq x y z
N VAL A 1 -11.46 -9.53 19.30
CA VAL A 1 -11.78 -8.56 18.22
C VAL A 1 -12.65 -9.24 17.16
N VAL A 2 -13.57 -8.53 16.51
CA VAL A 2 -14.34 -9.02 15.34
C VAL A 2 -14.04 -8.12 14.13
N VAL A 3 -13.43 -8.71 13.12
CA VAL A 3 -13.00 -8.11 11.83
C VAL A 3 -13.13 -9.19 10.73
N PRO A 4 -13.02 -8.88 9.42
CA PRO A 4 -13.04 -9.92 8.40
C PRO A 4 -11.92 -10.94 8.61
N PRO A 5 -12.14 -12.26 8.36
CA PRO A 5 -11.22 -13.33 8.76
C PRO A 5 -9.78 -13.14 8.29
N GLN A 6 -9.57 -12.59 7.09
CA GLN A 6 -8.24 -12.35 6.51
C GLN A 6 -7.41 -11.30 7.28
N TYR A 7 -8.02 -10.52 8.17
CA TYR A 7 -7.33 -9.55 9.03
C TYR A 7 -7.30 -9.99 10.51
N ALA A 8 -7.86 -11.16 10.85
CA ALA A 8 -7.98 -11.58 12.25
C ALA A 8 -6.63 -11.90 12.92
N MET A 9 -5.59 -12.18 12.13
CA MET A 9 -4.21 -12.45 12.58
C MET A 9 -3.25 -11.28 12.31
N ASP A 10 -3.76 -10.14 11.83
CA ASP A 10 -2.95 -8.92 11.65
C ASP A 10 -2.84 -8.18 12.99
N ALA A 11 -1.73 -8.40 13.69
CA ALA A 11 -1.44 -7.78 14.99
C ALA A 11 -1.27 -6.25 14.92
N HIS A 12 -1.10 -5.67 13.72
CA HIS A 12 -1.00 -4.22 13.51
C HIS A 12 -2.12 -3.66 12.62
N LEU A 13 -3.29 -4.31 12.60
CA LEU A 13 -4.45 -3.92 11.82
C LEU A 13 -4.90 -2.48 12.13
N ARG A 14 -4.72 -1.58 11.16
CA ARG A 14 -5.12 -0.17 11.29
C ARG A 14 -6.53 0.05 10.73
N LEU A 15 -7.47 0.39 11.61
CA LEU A 15 -8.85 0.75 11.24
C LEU A 15 -9.01 2.28 11.15
N ASN A 16 -9.87 2.75 10.25
CA ASN A 16 -10.16 4.17 10.07
C ASN A 16 -11.58 4.48 10.57
N LEU A 17 -11.65 5.20 11.69
CA LEU A 17 -12.89 5.56 12.40
C LEU A 17 -13.23 7.05 12.26
N SER A 18 -12.72 7.73 11.23
CA SER A 18 -12.95 9.18 11.07
C SER A 18 -14.42 9.51 10.81
N TYR A 19 -14.97 10.46 11.57
CA TYR A 19 -16.31 11.03 11.33
C TYR A 19 -16.53 11.54 9.91
N ARG A 20 -15.45 11.84 9.15
CA ARG A 20 -15.53 12.25 7.73
C ARG A 20 -16.14 11.18 6.81
N TYR A 21 -16.17 9.92 7.24
CA TYR A 21 -16.83 8.83 6.49
C TYR A 21 -18.31 8.66 6.83
N GLY A 22 -18.85 9.42 7.78
CA GLY A 22 -20.28 9.40 8.11
C GLY A 22 -20.80 8.03 8.55
N ILE A 23 -19.99 7.26 9.29
CA ILE A 23 -20.28 5.87 9.69
C ILE A 23 -21.56 5.86 10.57
N PRO A 24 -22.71 5.35 10.09
CA PRO A 24 -23.99 5.58 10.76
C PRO A 24 -24.18 4.80 12.07
N ASP A 25 -23.47 3.68 12.23
CA ASP A 25 -23.54 2.83 13.43
C ASP A 25 -22.26 2.86 14.28
N LEU A 26 -21.45 3.93 14.13
CA LEU A 26 -20.29 4.19 14.98
C LEU A 26 -20.74 4.47 16.42
N ASP A 27 -20.40 3.54 17.30
CA ASP A 27 -20.69 3.58 18.73
C ASP A 27 -19.38 3.38 19.49
N ILE A 28 -19.02 4.35 20.32
CA ILE A 28 -17.82 4.37 21.15
C ILE A 28 -18.29 4.35 22.60
N SER A 29 -18.31 3.15 23.18
CA SER A 29 -18.77 2.89 24.55
C SER A 29 -17.59 2.65 25.49
N ALA A 30 -17.83 2.60 26.81
CA ALA A 30 -16.80 2.23 27.78
C ALA A 30 -16.28 0.78 27.64
N GLU A 31 -17.05 -0.11 27.00
CA GLU A 31 -16.66 -1.52 26.81
C GLU A 31 -15.88 -1.76 25.52
N ARG A 32 -16.30 -1.11 24.43
CA ARG A 32 -15.84 -1.37 23.06
C ARG A 32 -16.21 -0.25 22.10
N ILE A 33 -15.55 -0.27 20.95
CA ILE A 33 -15.95 0.42 19.73
C ILE A 33 -16.71 -0.56 18.83
N ARG A 34 -17.83 -0.12 18.25
CA ARG A 34 -18.59 -0.82 17.20
C ARG A 34 -18.74 0.11 16.00
N ALA A 35 -18.53 -0.42 14.79
CA ALA A 35 -18.69 0.33 13.55
C ALA A 35 -18.82 -0.61 12.35
N THR A 36 -19.61 -0.26 11.35
CA THR A 36 -19.58 -0.91 10.03
C THR A 36 -18.57 -0.22 9.13
N LEU A 37 -17.50 -0.94 8.78
CA LEU A 37 -16.37 -0.42 7.99
C LEU A 37 -16.30 -1.11 6.62
N SER A 38 -15.70 -0.43 5.63
CA SER A 38 -15.55 -0.95 4.27
C SER A 38 -14.19 -1.59 4.07
N PHE A 39 -14.17 -2.86 3.66
CA PHE A 39 -12.98 -3.63 3.33
C PHE A 39 -13.05 -4.03 1.85
N GLY A 40 -12.22 -3.42 1.00
CA GLY A 40 -12.27 -3.64 -0.45
C GLY A 40 -13.63 -3.27 -1.07
N GLY A 41 -14.31 -2.25 -0.54
CA GLY A 41 -15.65 -1.85 -0.97
C GLY A 41 -16.81 -2.65 -0.34
N ARG A 42 -16.53 -3.69 0.46
CA ARG A 42 -17.55 -4.52 1.11
C ARG A 42 -17.73 -4.10 2.57
N PRO A 43 -18.96 -3.79 3.03
CA PRO A 43 -19.20 -3.45 4.43
C PRO A 43 -19.06 -4.68 5.33
N PHE A 44 -18.48 -4.47 6.52
CA PHE A 44 -18.37 -5.47 7.58
C PHE A 44 -18.53 -4.80 8.95
N ARG A 45 -19.34 -5.38 9.83
CA ARG A 45 -19.55 -4.87 11.20
C ARG A 45 -18.42 -5.32 12.11
N CYS A 46 -17.59 -4.37 12.52
CA CYS A 46 -16.49 -4.58 13.46
C CYS A 46 -16.93 -4.41 14.92
N LEU A 47 -16.28 -5.17 15.82
CA LEU A 47 -16.37 -5.03 17.27
C LEU A 47 -14.96 -5.08 17.87
N ILE A 48 -14.56 -3.99 18.52
CA ILE A 48 -13.18 -3.76 18.96
C ILE A 48 -13.21 -3.46 20.47
N PRO A 49 -12.88 -4.44 21.34
CA PRO A 49 -12.69 -4.19 22.77
C PRO A 49 -11.53 -3.22 23.02
N TRP A 50 -11.58 -2.43 24.09
CA TRP A 50 -10.52 -1.46 24.39
C TRP A 50 -9.15 -2.09 24.64
N GLY A 51 -9.08 -3.23 25.35
CA GLY A 51 -7.85 -4.04 25.52
C GLY A 51 -7.37 -4.75 24.24
N SER A 52 -7.70 -4.21 23.07
CA SER A 52 -7.14 -4.56 21.77
C SER A 52 -6.78 -3.30 20.96
N VAL A 53 -6.83 -2.11 21.57
CA VAL A 53 -6.54 -0.80 20.98
C VAL A 53 -5.28 -0.24 21.65
N PHE A 54 -4.12 -0.66 21.17
CA PHE A 54 -2.83 -0.18 21.68
C PHE A 54 -2.44 1.22 21.17
N GLY A 55 -3.23 1.85 20.28
CA GLY A 55 -2.95 3.21 19.84
C GLY A 55 -4.01 3.83 18.94
N ILE A 56 -4.12 5.16 19.03
CA ILE A 56 -5.01 6.00 18.22
C ILE A 56 -4.18 7.16 17.66
N THR A 57 -4.24 7.39 16.34
CA THR A 57 -3.52 8.49 15.67
C THR A 57 -4.43 9.24 14.70
N CYS A 58 -4.35 10.57 14.74
CA CYS A 58 -4.99 11.47 13.80
C CYS A 58 -4.23 11.44 12.47
N HIS A 59 -4.89 11.04 11.39
CA HIS A 59 -4.27 11.03 10.06
C HIS A 59 -3.99 12.45 9.51
N GLY A 60 -4.70 13.48 10.01
CA GLY A 60 -4.58 14.86 9.51
C GLY A 60 -3.43 15.65 10.14
N THR A 61 -3.15 15.46 11.43
CA THR A 61 -2.11 16.19 12.17
C THR A 61 -0.89 15.33 12.50
N GLY A 62 -1.03 14.00 12.50
CA GLY A 62 0.00 13.05 12.93
C GLY A 62 0.00 12.78 14.43
N ASP A 63 -0.69 13.59 15.23
CA ASP A 63 -0.81 13.42 16.68
C ASP A 63 -1.47 12.08 17.05
N GLY A 64 -1.12 11.54 18.21
CA GLY A 64 -1.79 10.36 18.73
C GLY A 64 -1.29 9.92 20.09
N GLN A 65 -1.97 8.92 20.64
CA GLN A 65 -1.61 8.23 21.87
C GLN A 65 -1.35 6.76 21.55
N VAL A 66 -0.36 6.18 22.23
CA VAL A 66 -0.06 4.75 22.24
C VAL A 66 -0.06 4.28 23.69
N TRP A 67 -0.52 3.06 23.94
CA TRP A 67 -0.52 2.39 25.24
C TRP A 67 0.44 1.20 25.16
N PRO A 68 1.70 1.35 25.61
CA PRO A 68 2.72 0.30 25.56
C PRO A 68 2.34 -1.00 26.27
N GLU A 69 1.48 -0.92 27.27
CA GLU A 69 0.94 -2.04 28.04
C GLU A 69 0.02 -2.97 27.23
N ASP A 70 -0.67 -2.44 26.21
CA ASP A 70 -1.60 -3.20 25.35
C ASP A 70 -0.96 -3.62 24.00
N LEU A 71 0.32 -3.30 23.79
CA LEU A 71 1.03 -3.53 22.53
C LEU A 71 1.33 -5.03 22.33
N PRO A 72 0.86 -5.69 21.26
CA PRO A 72 1.12 -7.11 21.04
C PRO A 72 2.61 -7.42 20.89
N VAL A 73 3.06 -8.54 21.45
CA VAL A 73 4.48 -8.94 21.44
C VAL A 73 5.05 -9.08 20.02
N GLU A 74 4.22 -9.48 19.06
CA GLU A 74 4.53 -9.57 17.64
C GLU A 74 4.86 -8.20 17.04
N VAL A 75 4.14 -7.15 17.47
CA VAL A 75 4.36 -5.77 17.03
C VAL A 75 5.64 -5.22 17.65
N VAL A 76 5.89 -5.49 18.94
CA VAL A 76 7.13 -5.11 19.62
C VAL A 76 8.35 -5.73 18.92
N HIS A 77 8.36 -7.04 18.69
CA HIS A 77 9.43 -7.71 17.95
C HIS A 77 9.64 -7.12 16.55
N THR A 78 8.56 -6.89 15.80
CA THR A 78 8.62 -6.26 14.47
C THR A 78 9.26 -4.86 14.51
N MET A 79 9.01 -4.07 15.55
CA MET A 79 9.64 -2.77 15.75
C MET A 79 11.12 -2.91 16.15
N SER A 80 11.46 -3.83 17.05
CA SER A 80 12.84 -4.10 17.48
C SER A 80 13.74 -4.59 16.35
N ASP A 81 13.23 -5.46 15.48
CA ASP A 81 13.96 -5.97 14.31
C ASP A 81 14.24 -4.85 13.29
N ARG A 82 13.24 -3.99 13.05
CA ARG A 82 13.40 -2.80 12.19
C ARG A 82 14.42 -1.81 12.76
N TYR A 83 14.40 -1.56 14.06
CA TYR A 83 15.38 -0.68 14.71
C TYR A 83 16.79 -1.28 14.66
N THR A 84 16.92 -2.58 14.94
CA THR A 84 18.21 -3.29 14.95
C THR A 84 18.82 -3.39 13.55
N SER A 85 18.02 -3.65 12.51
CA SER A 85 18.48 -3.67 11.12
C SER A 85 18.87 -2.28 10.61
N GLN A 86 18.10 -1.24 10.89
CA GLN A 86 18.45 0.15 10.53
C GLN A 86 19.72 0.64 11.21
N ARG A 87 20.04 0.15 12.42
CA ARG A 87 21.30 0.46 13.13
C ARG A 87 22.52 -0.33 12.60
N ARG A 88 22.33 -1.29 11.70
CA ARG A 88 23.38 -2.25 11.28
C ARG A 88 24.03 -1.95 9.93
N GLU A 89 23.66 -0.86 9.25
CA GLU A 89 24.38 -0.37 8.06
C GLU A 89 25.80 0.13 8.45
N PRO A 90 26.84 -0.12 7.64
CA PRO A 90 28.06 -0.71 8.19
C PRO A 90 29.24 0.26 8.41
N ALA A 91 29.88 0.15 9.58
CA ALA A 91 31.20 0.74 9.85
C ALA A 91 32.37 -0.13 9.31
N GLU A 92 32.18 -0.79 8.16
CA GLU A 92 33.16 -1.71 7.56
C GLU A 92 33.28 -1.51 6.04
N SER A 93 33.78 -0.33 5.65
CA SER A 93 34.29 -0.09 4.28
C SER A 93 35.33 1.04 4.30
N ALA A 94 36.49 0.71 4.87
CA ALA A 94 37.66 1.58 4.92
C ALA A 94 38.89 0.89 4.27
N SER A 95 38.88 0.73 2.95
CA SER A 95 40.10 0.73 2.12
C SER A 95 39.81 1.05 0.66
N PRO A 96 40.76 1.64 -0.10
CA PRO A 96 40.40 2.53 -1.20
C PRO A 96 40.85 2.08 -2.61
N SER A 97 39.93 2.18 -3.59
CA SER A 97 40.18 2.49 -5.01
C SER A 97 41.06 1.51 -5.86
N PRO A 98 41.06 1.56 -7.21
CA PRO A 98 40.63 2.65 -8.08
C PRO A 98 39.64 2.30 -9.22
N ARG A 99 39.27 3.36 -9.95
CA ARG A 99 38.24 3.43 -11.00
C ARG A 99 38.67 2.73 -12.30
N ARG A 100 37.71 2.16 -13.04
CA ARG A 100 37.87 1.89 -14.48
C ARG A 100 36.65 2.38 -15.27
N ALA A 101 36.89 2.84 -16.49
CA ALA A 101 35.99 3.73 -17.22
C ALA A 101 34.81 3.04 -17.92
N LYS A 102 33.81 3.87 -18.28
CA LYS A 102 32.57 3.49 -18.98
C LYS A 102 32.87 2.99 -20.40
N ALA A 103 32.21 1.93 -20.85
CA ALA A 103 32.21 1.51 -22.26
C ALA A 103 30.96 2.07 -22.98
N SER A 104 31.15 2.60 -24.18
CA SER A 104 30.09 3.14 -25.05
C SER A 104 29.62 2.09 -26.07
N LEU A 105 28.33 2.10 -26.38
CA LEU A 105 27.76 1.33 -27.50
C LEU A 105 28.00 2.06 -28.83
N ALA A 106 28.17 1.29 -29.90
CA ALA A 106 28.29 1.80 -31.27
C ALA A 106 27.22 1.12 -32.16
N ALA A 107 26.65 1.89 -33.10
CA ALA A 107 25.67 1.38 -34.06
C ALA A 107 26.38 0.69 -35.24
N VAL A 108 25.71 -0.30 -35.83
CA VAL A 108 26.09 -0.89 -37.12
C VAL A 108 24.92 -0.72 -38.09
N ASP A 109 25.07 0.18 -39.05
CA ASP A 109 24.18 0.28 -40.20
C ASP A 109 24.48 -0.86 -41.19
N GLY A 110 23.43 -1.49 -41.69
CA GLY A 110 23.50 -2.64 -42.59
C GLY A 110 22.35 -2.64 -43.58
N ASP A 111 22.40 -1.73 -44.55
CA ASP A 111 21.52 -1.76 -45.72
C ASP A 111 22.03 -2.79 -46.74
N VAL A 112 21.15 -3.70 -47.21
CA VAL A 112 20.94 -3.89 -48.65
C VAL A 112 19.57 -4.51 -48.97
N SER A 113 18.67 -3.62 -49.39
CA SER A 113 17.69 -3.76 -50.49
C SER A 113 17.21 -5.14 -51.00
N GLY A 114 15.88 -5.29 -51.09
CA GLY A 114 15.19 -6.33 -51.88
C GLY A 114 13.67 -6.18 -51.95
N GLN A 115 13.15 -5.46 -52.96
CA GLN A 115 11.72 -5.36 -53.36
C GLN A 115 11.56 -5.83 -54.82
N PRO A 116 10.35 -6.09 -55.38
CA PRO A 116 8.98 -5.70 -54.97
C PRO A 116 8.05 -6.93 -54.73
N ALA A 117 6.69 -6.92 -54.73
CA ALA A 117 5.69 -5.91 -55.09
C ALA A 117 4.31 -6.04 -54.37
N GLU A 118 3.69 -4.89 -54.14
CA GLU A 118 2.30 -4.49 -54.49
C GLU A 118 1.14 -5.51 -54.46
N LYS A 119 0.16 -5.30 -53.55
CA LYS A 119 -1.26 -5.02 -53.89
C LYS A 119 -2.19 -4.69 -52.68
N GLU A 120 -2.99 -3.64 -52.88
CA GLU A 120 -4.39 -3.44 -52.45
C GLU A 120 -4.82 -3.49 -50.96
N GLN A 121 -5.03 -2.31 -50.38
CA GLN A 121 -6.18 -1.99 -49.50
C GLN A 121 -7.39 -1.60 -50.41
N PRO A 122 -8.68 -1.70 -50.01
CA PRO A 122 -9.23 -1.26 -48.69
C PRO A 122 -10.46 -2.02 -48.13
N GLY A 123 -10.96 -1.62 -46.93
CA GLY A 123 -12.38 -1.78 -46.56
C GLY A 123 -12.71 -2.11 -45.08
N SER A 124 -13.47 -1.21 -44.42
CA SER A 124 -14.41 -1.37 -43.27
C SER A 124 -14.11 -2.39 -42.15
N ALA A 125 -13.86 -1.94 -40.91
CA ALA A 125 -14.86 -1.81 -39.80
C ALA A 125 -15.20 -3.17 -39.11
N GLU A 126 -15.46 -3.30 -37.80
CA GLU A 126 -15.86 -2.38 -36.73
C GLU A 126 -15.48 -3.00 -35.35
N GLY A 127 -15.20 -2.22 -34.29
CA GLY A 127 -14.63 -2.79 -33.04
C GLY A 127 -14.55 -1.92 -31.78
N ALA A 128 -15.52 -1.02 -31.58
CA ALA A 128 -15.87 -0.28 -30.34
C ALA A 128 -14.83 -0.13 -29.19
N PRO A 129 -14.23 1.08 -28.99
CA PRO A 129 -13.63 1.44 -27.70
C PRO A 129 -14.70 1.74 -26.62
N ARG A 130 -14.46 1.27 -25.39
CA ARG A 130 -15.43 1.30 -24.28
C ARG A 130 -15.74 2.71 -23.76
N ARG A 131 -16.99 2.93 -23.34
CA ARG A 131 -17.56 4.25 -23.03
C ARG A 131 -17.35 4.71 -21.58
N HIS A 132 -16.70 5.87 -21.45
CA HIS A 132 -16.77 6.94 -20.43
C HIS A 132 -17.08 6.65 -18.94
N LEU A 133 -16.29 7.30 -18.08
CA LEU A 133 -16.77 7.86 -16.81
C LEU A 133 -16.80 9.40 -16.95
N ARG A 134 -17.84 10.06 -16.42
CA ARG A 134 -17.94 11.53 -16.36
C ARG A 134 -18.03 11.97 -14.91
N LEU A 135 -17.14 12.89 -14.52
CA LEU A 135 -17.22 13.61 -13.25
C LEU A 135 -18.31 14.68 -13.36
N VAL A 136 -19.22 14.71 -12.38
CA VAL A 136 -20.14 15.83 -12.17
C VAL A 136 -19.53 16.76 -11.13
N ARG A 137 -19.64 18.07 -11.34
CA ARG A 137 -19.13 19.14 -10.47
C ARG A 137 -20.26 19.69 -9.61
#